data_AF-A0A8J8EMK6-F1
#
_entry.id   AF-A0A8J8EMK6-F1
#
_cell.length_a   1.000
_cell.length_b   1.000
_cell.length_c   1.000
_cell.angle_alpha   90.00
_cell.angle_beta   90.00
_cell.angle_gamma   90.00
#
_symmetry.space_group_name_H-M   'P 1'
#
loop_
_entity.id
_entity.type
_entity.pdbx_description
1 polymer ?
#
loop_
_entity_poly.entity_id
_entity_poly.type
_entity_poly.pdbx_seq_one_letter_code
_entity_poly.pdbx_strand_id
1 'polypeptide(L)'
;MVKIKVKTLTRQVVEFCSELGLTAIPEYRTPDGTRIDVAILNGGQKLLAIELEASFKWFPQRLLYDVVKAHRAGFPELWVVTPFRNVKPGWVLNYAEELGVRLKVLPPEELEKEIAGIRASSLLSNT
;
A
#
# COMPACT_ATOMS: atom_id res chain seq x y z
N MET A 1 19.93 -2.90 12.53
CA MET A 1 18.88 -3.23 11.54
C MET A 1 17.59 -2.58 12.02
N VAL A 2 17.07 -1.60 11.29
CA VAL A 2 15.74 -1.04 11.61
C VAL A 2 14.71 -2.11 11.26
N LYS A 3 13.97 -2.58 12.26
CA LYS A 3 12.88 -3.56 12.06
C LYS A 3 11.56 -2.82 12.08
N ILE A 4 10.71 -3.05 11.09
CA ILE A 4 9.32 -2.59 11.16
C ILE A 4 8.54 -3.43 12.16
N LYS A 5 7.64 -2.77 12.90
CA LYS A 5 6.68 -3.43 13.77
C LYS A 5 5.36 -3.56 13.01
N VAL A 6 5.24 -4.61 12.19
CA VAL A 6 4.09 -4.84 11.29
C VAL A 6 2.75 -4.63 12.00
N LYS A 7 2.50 -5.30 13.14
CA LYS A 7 1.27 -5.16 13.92
C LYS A 7 0.98 -3.72 14.37
N THR A 8 2.03 -2.97 14.73
CA THR A 8 1.88 -1.57 15.14
C THR A 8 1.52 -0.69 13.95
N LEU A 9 2.22 -0.85 12.82
CA LEU A 9 1.92 -0.11 11.59
C LEU A 9 0.52 -0.41 11.08
N THR A 10 0.10 -1.68 11.05
CA THR A 10 -1.27 -2.07 10.69
C THR A 10 -2.30 -1.33 11.54
N ARG A 11 -2.12 -1.30 12.86
CA ARG A 11 -3.03 -0.60 13.77
C ARG A 11 -3.07 0.91 13.48
N GLN A 12 -1.91 1.53 13.28
CA GLN A 12 -1.81 2.96 12.96
C GLN A 12 -2.52 3.30 11.65
N VAL A 13 -2.32 2.49 10.60
CA VAL A 13 -3.04 2.68 9.32
C VAL A 13 -4.56 2.65 9.53
N VAL A 14 -5.05 1.70 10.32
CA VAL A 14 -6.49 1.59 10.62
C VAL A 14 -7.01 2.81 11.38
N GLU A 15 -6.29 3.25 12.41
CA GLU A 15 -6.62 4.43 13.20
C GLU A 15 -6.66 5.69 12.31
N PHE A 16 -5.60 5.95 11.53
CA PHE A 16 -5.55 7.10 10.62
C PHE A 16 -6.64 7.06 9.55
N CYS A 17 -6.92 5.91 8.93
CA CYS A 17 -7.97 5.82 7.93
C CYS A 17 -9.35 6.11 8.52
N SER A 18 -9.62 5.64 9.76
CA SER A 18 -10.87 5.91 10.45
C SER A 18 -11.09 7.41 10.67
N GLU A 19 -10.04 8.17 11.04
CA GLU A 19 -10.11 9.64 11.22
C GLU A 19 -10.40 10.39 9.91
N LEU A 20 -10.05 9.79 8.76
CA LEU A 20 -10.30 10.35 7.42
C LEU A 20 -11.64 9.90 6.83
N GLY A 21 -12.43 9.09 7.55
CA GLY A 21 -13.68 8.51 7.02
C GLY A 21 -13.46 7.40 5.99
N LEU A 22 -12.24 6.83 5.93
CA LEU A 22 -11.88 5.71 5.07
C LEU A 22 -12.02 4.39 5.84
N THR A 23 -12.28 3.30 5.10
CA THR A 23 -12.29 1.95 5.67
C THR A 23 -10.95 1.28 5.41
N ALA A 24 -10.24 0.88 6.46
CA ALA A 24 -9.03 0.07 6.36
C ALA A 24 -9.31 -1.37 6.84
N ILE A 25 -9.06 -2.35 5.98
CA ILE A 25 -9.29 -3.76 6.25
C ILE A 25 -7.92 -4.46 6.36
N PRO A 26 -7.46 -4.84 7.56
CA PRO A 26 -6.24 -5.60 7.72
C PRO A 26 -6.42 -7.04 7.22
N GLU A 27 -5.34 -7.65 6.74
CA GLU A 27 -5.31 -9.02 6.21
C GLU A 27 -6.40 -9.29 5.16
N TYR A 28 -6.62 -8.32 4.28
CA TYR A 28 -7.62 -8.39 3.23
C TYR A 28 -7.35 -9.58 2.31
N ARG A 29 -8.33 -10.50 2.22
CA ARG A 29 -8.28 -11.63 1.29
C ARG A 29 -8.80 -11.21 -0.08
N THR A 30 -7.99 -11.41 -1.11
CA THR A 30 -8.36 -11.16 -2.50
C THR A 30 -9.28 -12.27 -3.03
N PRO A 31 -10.05 -12.03 -4.10
CA PRO A 31 -10.94 -13.04 -4.69
C PRO A 31 -10.23 -14.33 -5.12
N ASP A 32 -8.95 -14.24 -5.48
CA ASP A 32 -8.10 -15.40 -5.84
C ASP A 32 -7.33 -16.00 -4.66
N GLY A 33 -7.68 -15.62 -3.43
CA GLY A 33 -7.20 -16.27 -2.20
C GLY A 33 -5.86 -15.76 -1.66
N THR A 34 -5.25 -14.74 -2.28
CA THR A 34 -4.05 -14.09 -1.74
C THR A 34 -4.41 -13.09 -0.63
N ARG A 35 -3.40 -12.58 0.08
CA ARG A 35 -3.58 -11.62 1.17
C ARG A 35 -2.85 -10.32 0.86
N ILE A 36 -3.55 -9.20 1.03
CA ILE A 36 -3.01 -7.86 1.13
C ILE A 36 -2.94 -7.48 2.61
N ASP A 37 -1.82 -6.90 3.07
CA ASP A 37 -1.64 -6.61 4.51
C ASP A 37 -2.67 -5.60 5.03
N VAL A 38 -2.94 -4.52 4.27
CA VAL A 38 -4.06 -3.61 4.54
C VAL A 38 -4.68 -3.13 3.22
N ALA A 39 -5.99 -3.27 3.08
CA ALA A 39 -6.76 -2.63 2.01
C ALA A 39 -7.42 -1.34 2.52
N ILE A 40 -7.29 -0.24 1.79
CA ILE A 40 -7.96 1.02 2.07
C ILE A 40 -9.05 1.26 1.03
N LEU A 41 -10.25 1.56 1.51
CA LEU A 41 -11.46 1.75 0.73
C LEU A 41 -12.14 3.07 1.10
N ASN A 42 -12.82 3.66 0.12
CA ASN A 42 -13.75 4.78 0.32
C ASN A 42 -15.13 4.37 -0.18
N GLY A 43 -16.11 4.24 0.71
CA GLY A 43 -17.47 3.80 0.34
C GLY A 43 -17.51 2.47 -0.43
N GLY A 44 -16.56 1.56 -0.17
CA GLY A 44 -16.42 0.29 -0.89
C GLY A 44 -15.57 0.34 -2.17
N GLN A 45 -15.25 1.54 -2.68
CA GLN A 45 -14.27 1.69 -3.76
C GLN A 45 -12.86 1.39 -3.26
N LYS A 46 -12.14 0.52 -3.96
CA LYS A 46 -10.74 0.18 -3.68
C LYS A 46 -9.84 1.35 -4.05
N LEU A 47 -9.17 1.93 -3.06
CA LEU A 47 -8.28 3.07 -3.27
C LEU A 47 -6.81 2.64 -3.29
N LEU A 48 -6.40 1.93 -2.25
CA LEU A 48 -4.99 1.68 -1.99
C LEU A 48 -4.79 0.31 -1.32
N ALA A 49 -3.85 -0.47 -1.84
CA ALA A 49 -3.31 -1.64 -1.17
C ALA A 49 -2.00 -1.27 -0.46
N ILE A 50 -1.80 -1.76 0.76
CA ILE A 50 -0.55 -1.60 1.51
C ILE A 50 0.07 -2.96 1.80
N GLU A 51 1.37 -3.08 1.56
CA GLU A 51 2.21 -4.22 1.97
C GLU A 51 3.29 -3.74 2.93
N LEU A 52 3.45 -4.43 4.06
CA LEU A 52 4.42 -4.10 5.10
C LEU A 52 5.62 -5.05 5.00
N GLU A 53 6.61 -4.68 4.18
CA GLU A 53 7.74 -5.54 3.86
C GLU A 53 8.89 -5.40 4.87
N ALA A 54 9.08 -6.45 5.68
CA ALA A 54 10.10 -6.52 6.71
C ALA A 54 11.42 -7.18 6.25
N SER A 55 11.45 -7.74 5.04
CA SER A 55 12.57 -8.50 4.48
C SER A 55 13.09 -7.91 3.17
N PHE A 56 14.41 -7.75 3.06
CA PHE A 56 15.05 -7.34 1.80
C PHE A 56 15.27 -8.52 0.85
N LYS A 57 15.05 -9.75 1.33
CA LYS A 57 15.32 -10.95 0.54
C LYS A 57 14.32 -11.04 -0.62
N TRP A 58 14.84 -11.06 -1.85
CA TRP A 58 14.04 -11.10 -3.08
C TRP A 58 13.14 -9.88 -3.27
N PHE A 59 13.60 -8.69 -2.86
CA PHE A 59 12.77 -7.49 -2.86
C PHE A 59 12.14 -7.17 -4.23
N PRO A 60 12.85 -7.21 -5.37
CA PRO A 60 12.22 -6.97 -6.68
C PRO A 60 11.13 -8.00 -7.03
N GLN A 61 11.32 -9.28 -6.69
CA GLN A 61 10.33 -10.33 -6.93
C GLN A 61 9.10 -10.16 -6.03
N ARG A 62 9.29 -9.70 -4.79
CA ARG A 62 8.20 -9.36 -3.88
C ARG A 62 7.40 -8.17 -4.38
N LEU A 63 8.07 -7.10 -4.78
CA LEU A 63 7.40 -5.95 -5.42
C LEU A 63 6.58 -6.38 -6.65
N LEU A 64 7.15 -7.21 -7.53
CA LEU A 64 6.44 -7.72 -8.70
C LEU A 64 5.18 -8.50 -8.30
N TYR A 65 5.31 -9.40 -7.32
CA TYR A 65 4.19 -10.19 -6.82
C TYR A 65 3.10 -9.30 -6.22
N ASP A 66 3.50 -8.30 -5.42
CA ASP A 66 2.57 -7.38 -4.78
C ASP A 66 1.84 -6.50 -5.80
N VAL A 67 2.53 -6.03 -6.84
CA VAL A 67 1.93 -5.29 -7.97
C VAL A 67 0.87 -6.13 -8.67
N VAL A 68 1.20 -7.38 -9.04
CA VAL A 68 0.25 -8.29 -9.71
C VAL A 68 -0.94 -8.59 -8.82
N LYS A 69 -0.70 -8.80 -7.53
CA LYS A 69 -1.75 -9.02 -6.52
C LYS A 69 -2.69 -7.82 -6.41
N ALA A 70 -2.15 -6.60 -6.30
CA ALA A 70 -2.93 -5.38 -6.24
C ALA A 70 -3.76 -5.17 -7.52
N HIS A 71 -3.13 -5.33 -8.69
CA HIS A 71 -3.79 -5.23 -10.00
C HIS A 71 -4.98 -6.20 -10.10
N ARG A 72 -4.76 -7.51 -9.84
CA ARG A 72 -5.81 -8.54 -9.92
C ARG A 72 -6.92 -8.34 -8.89
N ALA A 73 -6.57 -7.79 -7.73
CA ALA A 73 -7.54 -7.40 -6.72
C ALA A 73 -8.27 -6.10 -7.06
N GLY A 74 -7.91 -5.40 -8.14
CA GLY A 74 -8.57 -4.17 -8.62
C GLY A 74 -8.19 -2.92 -7.82
N PHE A 75 -7.01 -2.89 -7.19
CA PHE A 75 -6.48 -1.67 -6.57
C PHE A 75 -5.70 -0.86 -7.60
N PRO A 76 -6.00 0.44 -7.76
CA PRO A 76 -5.28 1.31 -8.69
C PRO A 76 -3.92 1.78 -8.14
N GLU A 77 -3.63 1.52 -6.87
CA GLU A 77 -2.44 1.98 -6.18
C GLU A 77 -1.96 0.95 -5.16
N LEU A 78 -0.64 0.82 -5.06
CA LEU A 78 0.05 -0.06 -4.13
C LEU A 78 1.17 0.73 -3.42
N TRP A 79 1.14 0.72 -2.10
CA TRP A 79 2.23 1.21 -1.26
C TRP A 79 2.94 0.04 -0.58
N VAL A 80 4.25 -0.03 -0.77
CA VAL A 80 5.11 -0.99 -0.07
C VAL A 80 5.90 -0.23 1.00
N VAL A 81 5.57 -0.48 2.26
CA VAL A 81 6.20 0.17 3.42
C VAL A 81 7.34 -0.69 3.93
N THR A 82 8.55 -0.14 3.96
CA THR A 82 9.76 -0.92 4.23
C THR A 82 10.84 -0.11 4.95
N PRO A 83 11.59 -0.67 5.92
CA PRO A 83 12.65 0.05 6.60
C PRO A 83 13.91 0.19 5.73
N PHE A 84 13.96 -0.46 4.57
CA PHE A 84 15.11 -0.43 3.69
C PHE A 84 15.13 0.89 2.91
N ARG A 85 16.29 1.57 2.93
CA ARG A 85 16.50 2.82 2.21
C ARG A 85 17.08 2.57 0.83
N ASN A 86 16.92 3.52 -0.08
CA ASN A 86 17.44 3.46 -1.46
C ASN A 86 16.99 2.22 -2.23
N VAL A 87 15.81 1.70 -1.92
CA VAL A 87 15.22 0.61 -2.68
C VAL A 87 14.91 1.13 -4.07
N LYS A 88 15.47 0.49 -5.09
CA LYS A 88 15.18 0.79 -6.50
C LYS A 88 14.25 -0.30 -7.04
N PRO A 89 12.97 0.00 -7.30
CA PRO A 89 12.05 -0.96 -7.92
C PRO A 89 12.52 -1.44 -9.30
N GLY A 90 13.36 -0.66 -9.99
CA GLY A 90 13.89 -1.01 -11.30
C GLY A 90 12.75 -1.15 -12.32
N TRP A 91 12.84 -2.18 -13.16
CA TRP A 91 11.84 -2.46 -14.20
C TRP A 91 10.43 -2.73 -13.64
N VAL A 92 10.31 -3.11 -12.37
CA VAL A 92 9.01 -3.36 -11.72
C VAL A 92 8.16 -2.08 -11.66
N LEU A 93 8.79 -0.90 -11.58
CA LEU A 93 8.05 0.37 -11.60
C LEU A 93 7.30 0.54 -12.93
N ASN A 94 8.00 0.35 -14.05
CA ASN A 94 7.43 0.47 -15.39
C ASN A 94 6.35 -0.60 -15.61
N TYR A 95 6.60 -1.83 -15.14
CA TYR A 95 5.62 -2.91 -15.25
C TYR A 95 4.36 -2.64 -14.42
N ALA A 96 4.48 -2.00 -13.24
CA ALA A 96 3.32 -1.58 -12.46
C ALA A 96 2.48 -0.54 -13.21
N GLU A 97 3.14 0.43 -13.85
CA GLU A 97 2.48 1.44 -14.68
C GLU A 97 1.75 0.81 -15.89
N GLU A 98 2.38 -0.14 -16.59
CA GLU A 98 1.74 -0.91 -17.68
C GLU A 98 0.47 -1.65 -17.23
N LEU A 99 0.45 -2.12 -15.97
CA LEU A 99 -0.72 -2.75 -15.36
C LEU A 99 -1.74 -1.75 -14.77
N GLY A 100 -1.49 -0.44 -14.89
CA GLY A 100 -2.35 0.61 -14.33
C GLY A 100 -2.30 0.70 -12.80
N VAL A 101 -1.23 0.20 -12.16
CA VAL A 101 -1.02 0.28 -10.71
C VAL A 101 0.07 1.31 -10.42
N ARG A 102 -0.28 2.37 -9.69
CA ARG A 102 0.72 3.29 -9.15
C ARG A 102 1.47 2.62 -8.01
N LEU A 103 2.75 2.36 -8.19
CA LEU A 103 3.61 1.77 -7.16
C LEU A 103 4.37 2.87 -6.41
N LYS A 104 4.25 2.88 -5.08
CA LYS A 104 5.08 3.69 -4.18
C LYS A 104 5.80 2.80 -3.18
N VAL A 105 7.10 3.01 -2.99
CA VAL A 105 7.88 2.38 -1.91
C VAL A 105 8.25 3.48 -0.93
N LEU A 106 7.82 3.36 0.32
CA LEU A 106 8.01 4.41 1.33
C LEU A 106 8.57 3.85 2.65
N PRO A 107 9.34 4.66 3.39
CA PRO A 107 9.79 4.29 4.72
C PRO A 107 8.65 4.42 5.75
N PRO A 108 8.68 3.66 6.87
CA PRO A 108 7.62 3.66 7.88
C PRO A 108 7.32 5.05 8.44
N GLU A 109 8.36 5.88 8.62
CA GLU A 109 8.24 7.23 9.15
C GLU A 109 7.44 8.20 8.25
N GLU A 110 7.24 7.88 6.96
CA GLU A 110 6.46 8.72 6.03
C GLU A 110 4.99 8.31 5.95
N LEU A 111 4.62 7.12 6.45
CA LEU A 111 3.31 6.52 6.22
C LEU A 111 2.14 7.40 6.70
N GLU A 112 2.25 7.98 7.90
CA GLU A 112 1.21 8.86 8.46
C GLU A 112 0.97 10.09 7.59
N LYS A 113 2.06 10.78 7.20
CA LYS A 113 2.00 11.97 6.35
C LYS A 113 1.36 11.64 4.99
N GLU A 114 1.71 10.50 4.42
CA GLU A 114 1.18 10.04 3.14
C GLU A 114 -0.32 9.72 3.23
N ILE A 115 -0.75 9.00 4.27
CA ILE A 115 -2.17 8.71 4.51
C ILE A 115 -2.97 10.01 4.69
N ALA A 116 -2.45 10.98 5.45
CA ALA A 116 -3.09 12.29 5.61
C ALA A 116 -3.27 13.02 4.27
N GLY A 117 -2.38 12.81 3.31
CA GLY A 117 -2.46 13.35 1.95
C GLY A 117 -3.59 12.78 1.08
N ILE A 118 -4.10 11.57 1.40
CA ILE A 118 -5.21 10.95 0.65
C ILE A 118 -6.47 11.82 0.73
N ARG A 119 -6.77 12.39 1.91
CA ARG A 119 -7.94 13.25 2.13
C ARG A 119 -7.89 14.56 1.34
N ALA A 120 -6.71 15.13 1.15
CA ALA A 120 -6.56 16.37 0.38
C ALA A 120 -6.96 16.15 -1.10
N SER A 121 -6.65 14.97 -1.64
CA SER A 121 -6.96 14.63 -3.04
C SER A 121 -8.45 14.30 -3.25
N SER A 122 -9.12 13.69 -2.27
CA SER A 122 -10.56 13.40 -2.32
C SER A 122 -11.45 14.65 -2.18
N LEU A 123 -10.93 15.74 -1.60
CA LEU A 123 -11.65 17.01 -1.49
C LEU A 123 -11.58 17.84 -2.79
N LEU A 124 -10.52 17.67 -3.59
CA LEU A 124 -10.32 18.38 -4.86
C LEU A 124 -11.01 17.74 -6.06
N SER A 125 -11.49 16.50 -5.92
CA SER A 125 -12.21 15.76 -6.97
C SER A 125 -13.74 15.93 -6.91
N ASN A 126 -14.24 16.69 -5.92
CA ASN A 126 -15.66 16.99 -5.72
C ASN A 126 -16.02 18.46 -5.94
N THR A 127 -15.14 19.24 -6.58
CA THR A 127 -15.36 20.63 -7.04
C THR A 127 -15.20 20.70 -8.55
#